data_AF-A0AA43RIR4-F1
#
_entry.id   AF-A0AA43RIR4-F1
#
_cell.length_a   1.000
_cell.length_b   1.000
_cell.length_c   1.000
_cell.angle_alpha   90.00
_cell.angle_beta   90.00
_cell.angle_gamma   90.00
#
_symmetry.space_group_name_H-M   'P 1'
#
loop_
_entity.id
_entity.type
_entity.pdbx_description
1 polymer ?
#
loop_
_entity_poly.entity_id
_entity_poly.type
_entity_poly.pdbx_seq_one_letter_code
_entity_poly.pdbx_strand_id
1 'polypeptide(L)'
;MKLKTALLMLLVTLLSLSGIVTANAATIKDDGKYTLILQCGLNGLDGKIDGDYSKMIKFDVADGDTTVSLSELTAGILPFNGRTQFVYWATDWTGETKVAENIPLSDFNSEGTFYLEREPVEYTNGLTIYATFSEEPLKGTGTYYLTLDCLGGEVNGKYEITMTSSSSEYQTVDLTKYTPVREGYTFVGWDLDGKYVTSVPADCFKEKDVVKVLATYTKNTFDNDGIVLTLNANGGQLNGKESNTYDYVGGRDSGASMSLLPYVPVREGYTFNGWNTKKDGSGDNYKYVYWRIWDNNEETNKEF
;
A
#
# COMPACT_ATOMS: atom_id res chain seq x y z
N MET A 1 -20.49 -9.82 -18.67
CA MET A 1 -19.49 -9.98 -19.76
C MET A 1 -18.26 -10.62 -19.13
N LYS A 2 -17.97 -11.89 -19.44
CA LYS A 2 -16.87 -12.64 -18.83
C LYS A 2 -15.55 -12.00 -19.27
N LEU A 3 -14.85 -11.30 -18.38
CA LEU A 3 -13.49 -10.83 -18.68
C LEU A 3 -12.60 -12.07 -18.77
N LYS A 4 -12.04 -12.30 -19.96
CA LYS A 4 -10.96 -13.24 -20.16
C LYS A 4 -9.75 -12.67 -19.41
N THR A 5 -9.35 -13.32 -18.33
CA THR A 5 -8.08 -13.08 -17.66
C THR A 5 -6.98 -13.23 -18.71
N ALA A 6 -6.32 -12.14 -19.05
CA ALA A 6 -5.17 -12.17 -19.94
C ALA A 6 -4.03 -12.82 -19.16
N LEU A 7 -3.76 -14.10 -19.44
CA LEU A 7 -2.65 -14.86 -18.89
C LEU A 7 -1.34 -14.19 -19.37
N LEU A 8 -0.70 -13.43 -18.49
CA LEU A 8 0.62 -12.86 -18.76
C LEU A 8 1.65 -13.98 -18.52
N MET A 9 1.96 -14.78 -19.54
CA MET A 9 3.13 -15.68 -19.49
C MET A 9 4.38 -14.81 -19.49
N LEU A 10 4.92 -14.51 -18.30
CA LEU A 10 6.22 -13.88 -18.17
C LEU A 10 7.30 -14.97 -18.24
N LEU A 11 7.93 -15.14 -19.40
CA LEU A 11 9.11 -15.99 -19.56
C LEU A 11 10.34 -15.15 -19.15
N VAL A 12 10.86 -15.33 -17.93
CA VAL A 12 12.07 -14.64 -17.47
C VAL A 12 13.29 -15.45 -17.92
N THR A 13 13.82 -15.16 -19.12
CA THR A 13 15.10 -15.73 -19.56
C THR A 13 16.25 -14.84 -19.09
N LEU A 14 16.97 -15.26 -18.04
CA LEU A 14 18.24 -14.66 -17.63
C LEU A 14 19.33 -14.97 -18.66
N LEU A 15 19.73 -13.97 -19.44
CA LEU A 15 20.96 -14.03 -20.25
C LEU A 15 22.14 -13.59 -19.38
N SER A 16 22.96 -14.53 -18.92
CA SER A 16 24.31 -14.23 -18.42
C SER A 16 25.35 -14.98 -19.24
N LEU A 17 26.34 -14.22 -19.73
CA LEU A 17 27.46 -14.73 -20.49
C LEU A 17 28.39 -15.57 -19.59
N SER A 18 28.88 -16.68 -20.16
CA SER A 18 30.01 -17.52 -19.74
C SER A 18 29.88 -18.32 -18.44
N GLY A 19 29.57 -19.61 -18.61
CA GLY A 19 29.51 -20.64 -17.57
C GLY A 19 28.24 -21.45 -17.78
N ILE A 20 28.33 -22.78 -17.87
CA ILE A 20 27.14 -23.64 -17.96
C ILE A 20 26.39 -23.51 -16.62
N VAL A 21 25.42 -22.60 -16.57
CA VAL A 21 24.39 -22.60 -15.54
C VAL A 21 23.24 -23.37 -16.15
N THR A 22 23.00 -24.59 -15.67
CA THR A 22 21.69 -25.23 -15.82
C THR A 22 20.69 -24.32 -15.11
N ALA A 23 19.95 -23.52 -15.87
CA ALA A 23 18.84 -22.74 -15.35
C ALA A 23 17.67 -23.70 -15.10
N ASN A 24 17.36 -23.98 -13.83
CA ASN A 24 16.14 -24.67 -13.43
C ASN A 24 14.98 -23.69 -13.56
N ALA A 25 14.59 -23.39 -14.81
CA ALA A 25 13.63 -22.35 -15.11
C ALA A 25 12.25 -22.72 -14.57
N ALA A 26 11.73 -21.93 -13.63
CA ALA A 26 10.36 -22.06 -13.16
C ALA A 26 9.37 -21.49 -14.19
N THR A 27 8.22 -22.14 -14.35
CA THR A 27 7.10 -21.59 -15.14
C THR A 27 6.01 -21.09 -14.20
N ILE A 28 5.83 -19.78 -14.11
CA ILE A 28 4.77 -19.15 -13.31
C ILE A 28 3.42 -19.31 -14.02
N LYS A 29 2.43 -19.86 -13.32
CA LYS A 29 1.06 -20.08 -13.83
C LYS A 29 0.05 -20.24 -12.69
N ASP A 30 -1.21 -19.92 -12.96
CA ASP A 30 -2.28 -19.89 -11.95
C ASP A 30 -2.57 -21.27 -11.32
N ASP A 31 -2.27 -22.35 -12.03
CA ASP A 31 -2.48 -23.75 -11.62
C ASP A 31 -1.16 -24.50 -11.33
N GLY A 32 -0.11 -23.76 -10.95
CA GLY A 32 1.20 -24.33 -10.62
C GLY A 32 1.15 -25.34 -9.47
N LYS A 33 1.98 -26.39 -9.58
CA LYS A 33 2.10 -27.46 -8.59
C LYS A 33 2.68 -26.97 -7.25
N TYR A 34 3.60 -26.02 -7.30
CA TYR A 34 4.27 -25.44 -6.15
C TYR A 34 3.78 -24.02 -5.90
N THR A 35 3.80 -23.60 -4.64
CA THR A 35 3.33 -22.28 -4.23
C THR A 35 4.38 -21.59 -3.36
N LEU A 36 4.83 -20.40 -3.78
CA LEU A 36 5.62 -19.51 -2.94
C LEU A 36 4.71 -18.40 -2.39
N ILE A 37 4.74 -18.20 -1.08
CA ILE A 37 4.02 -17.13 -0.39
C ILE A 37 5.04 -16.15 0.17
N LEU A 38 4.91 -14.90 -0.23
CA LEU A 38 5.77 -13.80 0.20
C LEU A 38 5.01 -12.94 1.20
N GLN A 39 5.65 -12.60 2.33
CA GLN A 39 5.07 -11.73 3.35
C GLN A 39 6.11 -10.73 3.86
N CYS A 40 5.68 -9.69 4.54
CA CYS A 40 6.56 -8.90 5.40
C CYS A 40 6.47 -9.44 6.84
N GLY A 41 7.61 -9.78 7.45
CA GLY A 41 7.65 -10.27 8.85
C GLY A 41 7.36 -9.16 9.88
N LEU A 42 7.45 -9.47 11.19
CA LEU A 42 7.15 -8.51 12.28
C LEU A 42 8.04 -7.25 12.26
N ASN A 43 9.20 -7.28 11.58
CA ASN A 43 10.06 -6.10 11.39
C ASN A 43 9.51 -5.11 10.33
N GLY A 44 8.40 -5.44 9.69
CA GLY A 44 7.66 -4.60 8.76
C GLY A 44 6.18 -4.67 9.07
N LEU A 45 5.75 -4.23 10.26
CA LEU A 45 4.33 -4.24 10.70
C LEU A 45 3.36 -3.60 9.70
N ASP A 46 3.86 -2.73 8.81
CA ASP A 46 3.09 -2.11 7.71
C ASP A 46 3.63 -2.49 6.31
N GLY A 47 4.59 -3.41 6.24
CA GLY A 47 5.26 -3.84 5.03
C GLY A 47 4.31 -4.42 3.99
N LYS A 48 4.66 -4.20 2.73
CA LYS A 48 3.90 -4.62 1.55
C LYS A 48 4.82 -5.32 0.56
N ILE A 49 4.28 -6.32 -0.12
CA ILE A 49 4.82 -6.96 -1.32
C ILE A 49 3.97 -6.46 -2.50
N ASP A 50 4.56 -5.64 -3.37
CA ASP A 50 3.88 -5.01 -4.51
C ASP A 50 2.59 -4.24 -4.17
N GLY A 51 2.52 -3.67 -2.96
CA GLY A 51 1.37 -2.90 -2.46
C GLY A 51 0.33 -3.73 -1.68
N ASP A 52 0.54 -5.03 -1.49
CA ASP A 52 -0.32 -5.88 -0.65
C ASP A 52 0.45 -6.50 0.53
N TYR A 53 -0.21 -6.97 1.59
CA TYR A 53 0.48 -7.55 2.76
C TYR A 53 1.18 -8.87 2.44
N SER A 54 0.72 -9.55 1.40
CA SER A 54 1.29 -10.81 0.97
C SER A 54 1.07 -11.04 -0.52
N LYS A 55 1.90 -11.89 -1.12
CA LYS A 55 1.81 -12.27 -2.53
C LYS A 55 1.98 -13.77 -2.69
N MET A 56 1.09 -14.36 -3.47
CA MET A 56 1.17 -15.76 -3.87
C MET A 56 1.77 -15.86 -5.27
N ILE A 57 2.65 -16.84 -5.47
CA ILE A 57 3.22 -17.21 -6.77
C ILE A 57 3.07 -18.72 -6.92
N LYS A 58 2.32 -19.14 -7.93
CA LYS A 58 2.20 -20.56 -8.30
C LYS A 58 3.10 -20.85 -9.48
N PHE A 59 3.82 -21.96 -9.42
CA PHE A 59 4.78 -22.34 -10.44
C PHE A 59 4.95 -23.85 -10.60
N ASP A 60 5.46 -24.24 -11.77
CA ASP A 60 6.01 -25.56 -12.06
C ASP A 60 7.51 -25.48 -12.30
N VAL A 61 8.18 -26.62 -12.17
CA VAL A 61 9.58 -26.83 -12.57
C VAL A 61 9.65 -27.94 -13.62
N ALA A 62 10.80 -28.09 -14.30
CA ALA A 62 10.98 -29.17 -15.26
C ALA A 62 11.06 -30.54 -14.57
N ASP A 63 10.70 -31.60 -15.29
CA ASP A 63 10.80 -32.96 -14.77
C ASP A 63 12.24 -33.32 -14.40
N GLY A 64 12.44 -33.77 -13.16
CA GLY A 64 13.75 -34.13 -12.64
C GLY A 64 14.47 -33.02 -11.87
N ASP A 65 13.96 -31.78 -11.91
CA ASP A 65 14.48 -30.70 -11.08
C ASP A 65 14.20 -31.00 -9.59
N THR A 66 15.18 -30.66 -8.75
CA THR A 66 15.09 -30.81 -7.29
C THR A 66 15.14 -29.48 -6.55
N THR A 67 15.47 -28.38 -7.24
CA THR A 67 15.56 -27.04 -6.69
C THR A 67 14.97 -25.99 -7.65
N VAL A 68 14.57 -24.85 -7.11
CA VAL A 68 14.10 -23.67 -7.86
C VAL A 68 14.86 -22.41 -7.44
N SER A 69 15.09 -21.47 -8.37
CA SER A 69 15.77 -20.20 -8.08
C SER A 69 14.84 -19.20 -7.38
N LEU A 70 15.28 -18.68 -6.24
CA LEU A 70 14.60 -17.61 -5.52
C LEU A 70 14.60 -16.30 -6.31
N SER A 71 15.74 -15.94 -6.91
CA SER A 71 15.85 -14.67 -7.67
C SER A 71 15.00 -14.68 -8.93
N GLU A 72 14.81 -15.83 -9.58
CA GLU A 72 13.85 -15.99 -10.68
C GLU A 72 12.40 -15.82 -10.21
N LEU A 73 12.00 -16.51 -9.14
CA LEU A 73 10.63 -16.41 -8.61
C LEU A 73 10.27 -15.02 -8.08
N THR A 74 11.25 -14.28 -7.57
CA THR A 74 11.05 -12.96 -6.96
C THR A 74 11.48 -11.80 -7.84
N ALA A 75 11.82 -12.07 -9.10
CA ALA A 75 12.22 -11.06 -10.06
C ALA A 75 11.13 -9.99 -10.25
N GLY A 76 11.51 -8.72 -10.05
CA GLY A 76 10.59 -7.58 -10.21
C GLY A 76 9.57 -7.41 -9.09
N ILE A 77 9.63 -8.23 -8.03
CA ILE A 77 8.80 -8.06 -6.83
C ILE A 77 9.44 -7.02 -5.93
N LEU A 78 8.61 -6.15 -5.38
CA LEU A 78 9.03 -5.07 -4.50
C LEU A 78 8.51 -5.32 -3.06
N PRO A 79 9.36 -5.85 -2.17
CA PRO A 79 9.16 -5.73 -0.73
C PRO A 79 9.44 -4.30 -0.27
N PHE A 80 8.49 -3.69 0.43
CA PHE A 80 8.56 -2.28 0.80
C PHE A 80 7.87 -2.03 2.14
N ASN A 81 8.59 -1.40 3.08
CA ASN A 81 8.01 -0.97 4.37
C ASN A 81 7.92 0.57 4.50
N GLY A 82 8.26 1.31 3.44
CA GLY A 82 8.25 2.77 3.43
C GLY A 82 9.32 3.46 4.27
N ARG A 83 10.24 2.72 4.90
CA ARG A 83 11.19 3.27 5.88
C ARG A 83 12.63 2.85 5.61
N THR A 84 12.88 1.55 5.50
CA THR A 84 14.23 0.98 5.46
C THR A 84 14.42 0.03 4.28
N GLN A 85 15.69 -0.24 3.97
CA GLN A 85 16.07 -0.99 2.77
C GLN A 85 15.78 -2.49 2.93
N PHE A 86 15.22 -3.10 1.89
CA PHE A 86 15.11 -4.56 1.78
C PHE A 86 16.50 -5.19 1.65
N VAL A 87 16.74 -6.32 2.33
CA VAL A 87 18.05 -6.98 2.34
C VAL A 87 17.98 -8.38 1.75
N TYR A 88 17.03 -9.20 2.20
CA TYR A 88 16.86 -10.59 1.75
C TYR A 88 15.51 -11.17 2.19
N TRP A 89 15.19 -12.34 1.64
CA TRP A 89 14.11 -13.18 2.11
C TRP A 89 14.58 -14.14 3.20
N ALA A 90 13.84 -14.22 4.29
CA ALA A 90 14.06 -15.13 5.41
C ALA A 90 13.04 -16.27 5.43
N THR A 91 13.45 -17.37 6.04
CA THR A 91 12.65 -18.60 6.18
C THR A 91 11.52 -18.45 7.20
N ASP A 92 11.61 -17.47 8.10
CA ASP A 92 10.59 -17.14 9.09
C ASP A 92 10.48 -15.63 9.32
N TRP A 93 9.48 -15.25 10.11
CA TRP A 93 9.14 -13.85 10.39
C TRP A 93 10.18 -13.10 11.23
N THR A 94 11.09 -13.80 11.92
CA THR A 94 12.13 -13.18 12.76
C THR A 94 13.20 -12.51 11.89
N GLY A 95 13.39 -13.03 10.67
CA GLY A 95 14.40 -12.55 9.76
C GLY A 95 15.80 -13.11 9.99
N GLU A 96 16.00 -14.03 10.95
CA GLU A 96 17.34 -14.51 11.34
C GLU A 96 18.00 -15.39 10.26
N THR A 97 17.22 -16.28 9.64
CA THR A 97 17.74 -17.27 8.69
C THR A 97 17.35 -16.92 7.26
N LYS A 98 18.35 -16.52 6.45
CA LYS A 98 18.20 -16.21 5.03
C LYS A 98 17.87 -17.46 4.20
N VAL A 99 16.93 -17.32 3.27
CA VAL A 99 16.57 -18.34 2.28
C VAL A 99 17.71 -18.52 1.27
N ALA A 100 18.01 -19.77 0.92
CA ALA A 100 19.02 -20.09 -0.09
C ALA A 100 18.57 -19.66 -1.50
N GLU A 101 19.52 -19.31 -2.38
CA GLU A 101 19.20 -18.96 -3.77
C GLU A 101 18.59 -20.14 -4.53
N ASN A 102 19.13 -21.35 -4.35
CA ASN A 102 18.55 -22.58 -4.89
C ASN A 102 17.73 -23.25 -3.78
N ILE A 103 16.41 -23.08 -3.82
CA ILE A 103 15.50 -23.61 -2.82
C ILE A 103 15.15 -25.06 -3.16
N PRO A 104 15.41 -26.03 -2.27
CA PRO A 104 14.95 -27.41 -2.45
C PRO A 104 13.43 -27.50 -2.59
N LEU A 105 12.95 -28.25 -3.58
CA LEU A 105 11.50 -28.49 -3.75
C LEU A 105 10.90 -29.29 -2.59
N SER A 106 11.72 -29.97 -1.80
CA SER A 106 11.31 -30.61 -0.54
C SER A 106 10.88 -29.62 0.54
N ASP A 107 11.33 -28.37 0.45
CA ASP A 107 10.98 -27.32 1.43
C ASP A 107 9.56 -26.80 1.18
N PHE A 108 9.02 -27.04 -0.02
CA PHE A 108 7.63 -26.77 -0.40
C PHE A 108 6.72 -27.92 0.04
N ASN A 109 6.41 -27.95 1.34
CA ASN A 109 5.71 -29.08 1.97
C ASN A 109 4.46 -28.68 2.77
N SER A 110 4.02 -27.42 2.67
CA SER A 110 2.79 -26.95 3.32
C SER A 110 1.57 -26.98 2.39
N GLU A 111 0.39 -26.95 2.99
CA GLU A 111 -0.90 -26.75 2.32
C GLU A 111 -1.73 -25.74 3.11
N GLY A 112 -2.71 -25.13 2.47
CA GLY A 112 -3.62 -24.21 3.14
C GLY A 112 -4.42 -23.33 2.17
N THR A 113 -5.11 -22.36 2.75
CA THR A 113 -5.93 -21.38 2.03
C THR A 113 -5.26 -20.01 2.08
N PHE A 114 -5.09 -19.39 0.93
CA PHE A 114 -4.69 -18.00 0.80
C PHE A 114 -5.85 -17.19 0.26
N TYR A 115 -6.02 -15.94 0.71
CA TYR A 115 -7.13 -15.10 0.25
C TYR A 115 -6.63 -14.07 -0.76
N LEU A 116 -6.92 -14.28 -2.04
CA LEU A 116 -6.69 -13.30 -3.11
C LEU A 116 -7.98 -12.50 -3.31
N GLU A 117 -7.95 -11.18 -3.13
CA GLU A 117 -9.13 -10.32 -3.33
C GLU A 117 -10.39 -10.79 -2.58
N ARG A 118 -10.20 -11.37 -1.38
CA ARG A 118 -11.24 -11.99 -0.52
C ARG A 118 -11.81 -13.31 -1.03
N GLU A 119 -11.30 -13.83 -2.13
CA GLU A 119 -11.61 -15.17 -2.63
C GLU A 119 -10.59 -16.19 -2.10
N PRO A 120 -11.04 -17.31 -1.52
CA PRO A 120 -10.15 -18.35 -1.02
C PRO A 120 -9.51 -19.11 -2.19
N VAL A 121 -8.19 -19.24 -2.13
CA VAL A 121 -7.38 -20.00 -3.08
C VAL A 121 -6.58 -21.03 -2.30
N GLU A 122 -6.98 -22.28 -2.47
CA GLU A 122 -6.26 -23.42 -1.91
C GLU A 122 -4.90 -23.60 -2.60
N TYR A 123 -3.94 -24.06 -1.82
CA TYR A 123 -2.62 -24.43 -2.30
C TYR A 123 -2.09 -25.66 -1.56
N THR A 124 -1.19 -26.36 -2.26
CA THR A 124 -0.38 -27.47 -1.76
C THR A 124 1.06 -27.23 -2.18
N ASN A 125 2.01 -27.96 -1.59
CA ASN A 125 3.44 -27.76 -1.82
C ASN A 125 3.82 -26.28 -1.68
N GLY A 126 3.42 -25.68 -0.57
CA GLY A 126 3.64 -24.30 -0.23
C GLY A 126 4.94 -24.08 0.53
N LEU A 127 5.58 -22.94 0.30
CA LEU A 127 6.64 -22.38 1.14
C LEU A 127 6.32 -20.91 1.41
N THR A 128 6.35 -20.49 2.68
CA THR A 128 6.22 -19.07 3.04
C THR A 128 7.58 -18.50 3.40
N ILE A 129 7.93 -17.36 2.81
CA ILE A 129 9.15 -16.62 3.11
C ILE A 129 8.83 -15.16 3.42
N TYR A 130 9.70 -14.53 4.20
CA TYR A 130 9.45 -13.22 4.79
C TYR A 130 10.50 -12.22 4.34
N ALA A 131 10.07 -11.02 3.93
CA ALA A 131 10.98 -9.95 3.60
C ALA A 131 11.65 -9.42 4.87
N THR A 132 12.99 -9.40 4.87
CA THR A 132 13.81 -8.81 5.92
C THR A 132 14.35 -7.46 5.46
N PHE A 133 14.19 -6.47 6.33
CA PHE A 133 14.66 -5.10 6.11
C PHE A 133 15.80 -4.77 7.08
N SER A 134 16.73 -3.94 6.66
CA SER A 134 17.79 -3.42 7.53
C SER A 134 17.28 -2.26 8.39
N GLU A 135 18.14 -1.71 9.23
CA GLU A 135 17.93 -0.43 9.91
C GLU A 135 18.28 0.78 9.02
N GLU A 136 18.92 0.54 7.87
CA GLU A 136 19.35 1.61 6.97
C GLU A 136 18.14 2.27 6.30
N PRO A 137 17.98 3.59 6.40
CA PRO A 137 16.84 4.29 5.82
C PRO A 137 16.89 4.25 4.28
N LEU A 138 15.73 4.45 3.65
CA LEU A 138 15.63 4.57 2.19
C LEU A 138 16.22 5.89 1.64
N LYS A 139 16.59 6.83 2.51
CA LYS A 139 17.10 8.15 2.15
C LYS A 139 18.55 8.10 1.67
N GLY A 140 18.84 8.77 0.56
CA GLY A 140 20.17 8.86 -0.05
C GLY A 140 20.55 7.65 -0.89
N THR A 141 19.60 6.76 -1.20
CA THR A 141 19.87 5.52 -1.96
C THR A 141 19.97 5.75 -3.48
N GLY A 142 19.65 6.95 -3.96
CA GLY A 142 19.55 7.25 -5.39
C GLY A 142 18.29 6.69 -6.05
N THR A 143 17.33 6.20 -5.25
CA THR A 143 16.04 5.67 -5.71
C THR A 143 14.91 6.43 -5.05
N TYR A 144 13.95 6.89 -5.85
CA TYR A 144 12.70 7.47 -5.39
C TYR A 144 11.60 6.42 -5.35
N TYR A 145 10.78 6.49 -4.31
CA TYR A 145 9.64 5.62 -4.06
C TYR A 145 8.37 6.46 -3.97
N LEU A 146 7.46 6.29 -4.94
CA LEU A 146 6.14 6.93 -4.92
C LEU A 146 5.07 5.89 -4.64
N THR A 147 4.37 6.05 -3.52
CA THR A 147 3.22 5.24 -3.14
C THR A 147 1.92 6.01 -3.38
N LEU A 148 1.03 5.44 -4.19
CA LEU A 148 -0.38 5.81 -4.30
C LEU A 148 -1.19 4.90 -3.36
N ASP A 149 -1.61 5.43 -2.23
CA ASP A 149 -2.48 4.72 -1.28
C ASP A 149 -3.94 5.03 -1.63
N CYS A 150 -4.67 4.04 -2.12
CA CYS A 150 -6.05 4.24 -2.59
C CYS A 150 -7.06 4.34 -1.43
N LEU A 151 -6.61 4.34 -0.18
CA LEU A 151 -7.41 4.50 1.04
C LEU A 151 -8.64 3.57 1.02
N GLY A 152 -8.40 2.28 0.80
CA GLY A 152 -9.46 1.25 0.73
C GLY A 152 -10.27 1.19 -0.57
N GLY A 153 -10.07 2.14 -1.49
CA GLY A 153 -10.44 1.96 -2.89
C GLY A 153 -9.34 1.24 -3.67
N GLU A 154 -9.53 1.07 -4.97
CA GLU A 154 -8.60 0.33 -5.83
C GLU A 154 -8.35 1.03 -7.17
N VAL A 155 -7.11 0.92 -7.66
CA VAL A 155 -6.76 1.19 -9.07
C VAL A 155 -6.24 -0.11 -9.67
N ASN A 156 -6.89 -0.59 -10.74
CA ASN A 156 -6.52 -1.84 -11.42
C ASN A 156 -6.41 -3.05 -10.45
N GLY A 157 -7.36 -3.18 -9.51
CA GLY A 157 -7.38 -4.26 -8.51
C GLY A 157 -6.37 -4.08 -7.38
N LYS A 158 -5.65 -2.95 -7.31
CA LYS A 158 -4.65 -2.69 -6.27
C LYS A 158 -5.10 -1.61 -5.31
N TYR A 159 -5.06 -1.92 -4.02
CA TYR A 159 -5.29 -0.95 -2.93
C TYR A 159 -4.13 0.04 -2.78
N GLU A 160 -2.92 -0.37 -3.14
CA GLU A 160 -1.74 0.48 -3.09
C GLU A 160 -0.86 0.20 -4.31
N ILE A 161 -0.29 1.25 -4.90
CA ILE A 161 0.67 1.14 -5.99
C ILE A 161 1.95 1.85 -5.57
N THR A 162 3.03 1.11 -5.41
CA THR A 162 4.37 1.69 -5.17
C THR A 162 5.21 1.58 -6.43
N MET A 163 5.68 2.73 -6.92
CA MET A 163 6.56 2.85 -8.07
C MET A 163 7.96 3.23 -7.60
N THR A 164 8.98 2.65 -8.23
CA THR A 164 10.37 2.98 -7.99
C THR A 164 11.00 3.57 -9.25
N SER A 165 11.94 4.48 -9.08
CA SER A 165 12.70 5.07 -10.17
C SER A 165 14.03 5.59 -9.65
N SER A 166 15.09 5.48 -10.45
CA SER A 166 16.34 6.18 -10.13
C SER A 166 16.09 7.69 -10.07
N SER A 167 16.69 8.38 -9.09
CA SER A 167 16.50 9.83 -8.92
C SER A 167 16.93 10.63 -10.16
N SER A 168 17.90 10.13 -10.94
CA SER A 168 18.35 10.77 -12.18
C SER A 168 17.42 10.57 -13.37
N GLU A 169 16.53 9.60 -13.31
CA GLU A 169 15.62 9.22 -14.40
C GLU A 169 14.14 9.50 -14.06
N TYR A 170 13.89 10.03 -12.86
CA TYR A 170 12.54 10.27 -12.37
C TYR A 170 11.77 11.22 -13.29
N GLN A 171 10.58 10.79 -13.70
CA GLN A 171 9.65 11.58 -14.47
C GLN A 171 8.45 11.96 -13.59
N THR A 172 7.90 13.14 -13.84
CA THR A 172 6.69 13.58 -13.14
C THR A 172 5.56 12.58 -13.36
N VAL A 173 5.00 12.05 -12.27
CA VAL A 173 3.87 11.13 -12.35
C VAL A 173 2.58 11.94 -12.43
N ASP A 174 1.80 11.70 -13.47
CA ASP A 174 0.48 12.29 -13.67
C ASP A 174 -0.59 11.46 -12.95
N LEU A 175 -1.13 12.00 -11.86
CA LEU A 175 -2.08 11.31 -11.00
C LEU A 175 -3.49 11.22 -11.62
N THR A 176 -3.78 12.00 -12.66
CA THR A 176 -5.10 11.94 -13.34
C THR A 176 -5.33 10.61 -14.05
N LYS A 177 -4.25 9.85 -14.30
CA LYS A 177 -4.29 8.49 -14.86
C LYS A 177 -4.70 7.43 -13.83
N TYR A 178 -4.76 7.80 -12.56
CA TYR A 178 -5.04 6.90 -11.44
C TYR A 178 -6.30 7.41 -10.74
N THR A 179 -7.45 6.92 -11.17
CA THR A 179 -8.74 7.20 -10.52
C THR A 179 -9.18 5.98 -9.73
N PRO A 180 -9.04 5.97 -8.40
CA PRO A 180 -9.41 4.83 -7.60
C PRO A 180 -10.93 4.73 -7.48
N VAL A 181 -11.44 3.50 -7.39
CA VAL A 181 -12.86 3.19 -7.22
C VAL A 181 -13.08 2.57 -5.85
N ARG A 182 -14.12 3.05 -5.14
CA ARG A 182 -14.52 2.54 -3.83
C ARG A 182 -16.05 2.58 -3.71
N GLU A 183 -16.67 1.42 -3.55
CA GLU A 183 -18.15 1.32 -3.48
C GLU A 183 -18.71 2.10 -2.28
N GLY A 184 -19.74 2.93 -2.53
CA GLY A 184 -20.35 3.78 -1.50
C GLY A 184 -19.63 5.12 -1.26
N TYR A 185 -18.56 5.41 -1.99
CA TYR A 185 -17.77 6.63 -1.84
C TYR A 185 -17.58 7.35 -3.19
N THR A 186 -17.33 8.66 -3.11
CA THR A 186 -16.94 9.50 -4.25
C THR A 186 -15.50 9.95 -4.06
N PHE A 187 -14.63 9.59 -5.00
CA PHE A 187 -13.25 10.07 -5.06
C PHE A 187 -13.23 11.56 -5.38
N VAL A 188 -12.49 12.34 -4.59
CA VAL A 188 -12.42 13.80 -4.76
C VAL A 188 -11.04 14.31 -5.16
N GLY A 189 -10.00 13.49 -5.00
CA GLY A 189 -8.63 13.85 -5.41
C GLY A 189 -7.55 13.14 -4.60
N TRP A 190 -6.30 13.34 -5.02
CA TRP A 190 -5.12 12.87 -4.31
C TRP A 190 -4.61 13.94 -3.35
N ASP A 191 -4.43 13.59 -2.09
CA ASP A 191 -3.87 14.45 -1.06
C ASP A 191 -2.38 14.17 -0.87
N LEU A 192 -1.57 15.22 -0.95
CA LEU A 192 -0.18 15.24 -0.55
C LEU A 192 0.04 16.33 0.49
N ASP A 193 0.35 15.93 1.72
CA ASP A 193 0.68 16.82 2.84
C ASP A 193 -0.40 17.89 3.16
N GLY A 194 -1.68 17.52 2.96
CA GLY A 194 -2.86 18.36 3.20
C GLY A 194 -3.16 19.32 2.05
N LYS A 195 -2.87 18.90 0.81
CA LYS A 195 -3.13 19.66 -0.41
C LYS A 195 -3.51 18.71 -1.54
N TYR A 196 -4.54 19.08 -2.31
CA TYR A 196 -4.85 18.36 -3.54
C TYR A 196 -3.74 18.53 -4.57
N VAL A 197 -3.31 17.42 -5.14
CA VAL A 197 -2.32 17.35 -6.21
C VAL A 197 -2.85 16.52 -7.37
N THR A 198 -2.48 16.91 -8.60
CA THR A 198 -2.78 16.14 -9.82
C THR A 198 -1.53 15.51 -10.43
N SER A 199 -0.37 15.76 -9.85
CA SER A 199 0.91 15.21 -10.30
C SER A 199 1.94 15.22 -9.17
N VAL A 200 2.93 14.34 -9.26
CA VAL A 200 4.07 14.29 -8.34
C VAL A 200 5.36 14.55 -9.13
N PRO A 201 5.89 15.79 -9.15
CA PRO A 201 7.19 16.09 -9.74
C PRO A 201 8.34 15.67 -8.81
N ALA A 202 9.57 15.63 -9.34
CA ALA A 202 10.79 15.31 -8.57
C ALA A 202 10.98 16.22 -7.35
N ASP A 203 10.45 17.45 -7.40
CA ASP A 203 10.49 18.41 -6.29
C ASP A 203 9.85 17.89 -4.99
N CYS A 204 8.90 16.96 -5.07
CA CYS A 204 8.30 16.32 -3.90
C CYS A 204 9.30 15.45 -3.11
N PHE A 205 10.44 15.11 -3.71
CA PHE A 205 11.47 14.26 -3.14
C PHE A 205 12.69 15.03 -2.59
N LYS A 206 12.68 16.37 -2.63
CA LYS A 206 13.84 17.19 -2.21
C LYS A 206 14.34 16.89 -0.79
N GLU A 207 13.41 16.60 0.12
CA GLU A 207 13.71 16.36 1.55
C GLU A 207 13.62 14.87 1.95
N LYS A 208 13.04 14.03 1.08
CA LYS A 208 12.68 12.63 1.33
C LYS A 208 12.68 11.81 0.05
N ASP A 209 13.15 10.57 0.10
CA ASP A 209 13.14 9.68 -1.08
C ASP A 209 11.85 8.85 -1.19
N VAL A 210 10.99 8.94 -0.17
CA VAL A 210 9.69 8.25 -0.12
C VAL A 210 8.58 9.29 -0.06
N VAL A 211 7.70 9.26 -1.05
CA VAL A 211 6.50 10.09 -1.12
C VAL A 211 5.28 9.19 -1.14
N LYS A 212 4.31 9.48 -0.29
CA LYS A 212 2.99 8.82 -0.31
C LYS A 212 1.92 9.87 -0.61
N VAL A 213 1.05 9.59 -1.57
CA VAL A 213 -0.18 10.35 -1.83
C VAL A 213 -1.39 9.51 -1.41
N LEU A 214 -2.38 10.15 -0.81
CA LEU A 214 -3.57 9.48 -0.28
C LEU A 214 -4.79 9.78 -1.15
N ALA A 215 -5.50 8.75 -1.59
CA ALA A 215 -6.80 8.97 -2.21
C ALA A 215 -7.78 9.53 -1.17
N THR A 216 -8.45 10.61 -1.52
CA THR A 216 -9.43 11.25 -0.65
C THR A 216 -10.84 11.00 -1.17
N TYR A 217 -11.75 10.71 -0.24
CA TYR A 217 -13.14 10.42 -0.57
C TYR A 217 -14.11 11.20 0.31
N THR A 218 -15.31 11.38 -0.22
CA THR A 218 -16.52 11.64 0.57
C THR A 218 -17.41 10.41 0.51
N LYS A 219 -18.09 10.07 1.60
CA LYS A 219 -19.07 8.98 1.59
C LYS A 219 -20.36 9.46 0.92
N ASN A 220 -20.99 8.61 0.12
CA ASN A 220 -22.18 8.99 -0.66
C ASN A 220 -23.43 9.15 0.21
N THR A 221 -23.46 8.43 1.34
CA THR A 221 -24.53 8.49 2.34
C THR A 221 -23.91 8.69 3.72
N PHE A 222 -24.60 9.47 4.56
CA PHE A 222 -24.28 9.56 5.98
C PHE A 222 -25.09 8.51 6.71
N ASP A 223 -24.41 7.49 7.23
CA ASP A 223 -25.07 6.32 7.82
C ASP A 223 -25.06 6.38 9.35
N ASN A 224 -24.13 7.13 9.96
CA ASN A 224 -24.03 7.32 11.42
C ASN A 224 -23.91 6.00 12.21
N ASP A 225 -23.32 4.97 11.59
CA ASP A 225 -23.21 3.60 12.13
C ASP A 225 -21.79 3.30 12.65
N GLY A 226 -21.03 4.33 13.02
CA GLY A 226 -19.63 4.18 13.41
C GLY A 226 -19.02 5.43 14.02
N ILE A 227 -17.73 5.63 13.79
CA ILE A 227 -17.02 6.82 14.25
C ILE A 227 -17.44 8.01 13.40
N VAL A 228 -17.76 9.09 14.10
CA VAL A 228 -18.35 10.28 13.50
C VAL A 228 -17.49 11.50 13.83
N LEU A 229 -17.24 12.30 12.80
CA LEU A 229 -16.51 13.55 12.87
C LEU A 229 -17.50 14.72 12.83
N THR A 230 -17.49 15.53 13.90
CA THR A 230 -18.22 16.81 13.94
C THR A 230 -17.24 17.95 13.70
N LEU A 231 -17.60 18.83 12.77
CA LEU A 231 -16.77 19.95 12.31
C LEU A 231 -17.52 21.27 12.48
N ASN A 232 -17.05 22.12 13.39
CA ASN A 232 -17.61 23.46 13.63
C ASN A 232 -16.92 24.54 12.78
N ALA A 233 -17.68 25.21 11.92
CA ALA A 233 -17.16 26.24 11.02
C ALA A 233 -16.73 27.56 11.72
N ASN A 234 -16.80 27.63 13.04
CA ASN A 234 -16.37 28.74 13.90
C ASN A 234 -16.87 30.12 13.41
N GLY A 235 -18.20 30.23 13.25
CA GLY A 235 -18.86 31.43 12.74
C GLY A 235 -18.87 31.56 11.22
N GLY A 236 -18.34 30.57 10.49
CA GLY A 236 -18.59 30.36 9.07
C GLY A 236 -19.71 29.36 8.81
N GLN A 237 -19.76 28.85 7.59
CA GLN A 237 -20.69 27.79 7.18
C GLN A 237 -19.95 26.68 6.43
N LEU A 238 -20.27 25.44 6.75
CA LEU A 238 -19.87 24.23 6.02
C LEU A 238 -21.15 23.60 5.47
N ASN A 239 -21.28 23.56 4.14
CA ASN A 239 -22.52 23.13 3.47
C ASN A 239 -23.78 23.86 3.98
N GLY A 240 -23.67 25.16 4.24
CA GLY A 240 -24.77 26.01 4.71
C GLY A 240 -25.10 25.89 6.20
N LYS A 241 -24.31 25.15 6.98
CA LYS A 241 -24.51 24.96 8.43
C LYS A 241 -23.30 25.45 9.22
N GLU A 242 -23.52 25.96 10.44
CA GLU A 242 -22.42 26.36 11.34
C GLU A 242 -21.59 25.16 11.86
N SER A 243 -22.22 23.98 11.91
CA SER A 243 -21.55 22.72 12.22
C SER A 243 -22.18 21.61 11.38
N ASN A 244 -21.37 20.65 10.97
CA ASN A 244 -21.86 19.47 10.26
C ASN A 244 -21.10 18.22 10.68
N THR A 245 -21.72 17.08 10.43
CA THR A 245 -21.29 15.78 10.93
C THR A 245 -21.07 14.82 9.76
N TYR A 246 -20.01 14.02 9.83
CA TYR A 246 -19.56 13.14 8.76
C TYR A 246 -19.11 11.79 9.30
N ASP A 247 -19.34 10.72 8.55
CA ASP A 247 -18.77 9.42 8.86
C ASP A 247 -17.25 9.47 8.67
N TYR A 248 -16.51 8.84 9.59
CA TYR A 248 -15.09 8.61 9.42
C TYR A 248 -14.82 7.70 8.22
N VAL A 249 -13.94 8.14 7.33
CA VAL A 249 -13.53 7.39 6.14
C VAL A 249 -12.18 6.73 6.40
N GLY A 250 -12.23 5.52 6.97
CA GLY A 250 -11.05 4.66 7.14
C GLY A 250 -10.54 4.08 5.82
N GLY A 251 -9.31 3.57 5.84
CA GLY A 251 -8.69 2.88 4.71
C GLY A 251 -8.98 1.38 4.69
N ARG A 252 -8.12 0.60 4.01
CA ARG A 252 -8.19 -0.86 3.99
C ARG A 252 -7.93 -1.48 5.37
N ASP A 253 -7.08 -0.85 6.17
CA ASP A 253 -6.71 -1.27 7.51
C ASP A 253 -6.98 -0.17 8.56
N SER A 254 -6.76 -0.53 9.82
CA SER A 254 -6.89 0.38 10.94
C SER A 254 -5.70 1.34 11.09
N GLY A 255 -4.75 1.40 10.16
CA GLY A 255 -3.61 2.32 10.21
C GLY A 255 -3.84 3.62 9.43
N ALA A 256 -4.86 3.64 8.57
CA ALA A 256 -5.15 4.75 7.67
C ALA A 256 -5.69 6.00 8.38
N SER A 257 -5.37 7.18 7.84
CA SER A 257 -5.94 8.47 8.27
C SER A 257 -6.79 9.08 7.18
N MET A 258 -7.92 9.66 7.57
CA MET A 258 -8.87 10.35 6.69
C MET A 258 -8.40 11.79 6.45
N SER A 259 -8.36 12.24 5.19
CA SER A 259 -8.10 13.66 4.87
C SER A 259 -9.30 14.55 5.18
N LEU A 260 -9.02 15.75 5.71
CA LEU A 260 -10.02 16.79 5.97
C LEU A 260 -10.20 17.79 4.81
N LEU A 261 -9.42 17.66 3.74
CA LEU A 261 -9.53 18.52 2.56
C LEU A 261 -10.94 18.64 1.95
N PRO A 262 -11.83 17.61 1.99
CA PRO A 262 -13.17 17.74 1.45
C PRO A 262 -14.06 18.70 2.26
N TYR A 263 -13.68 19.02 3.49
CA TYR A 263 -14.49 19.77 4.44
C TYR A 263 -13.88 21.15 4.67
N VAL A 264 -14.16 22.08 3.77
CA VAL A 264 -13.67 23.47 3.85
C VAL A 264 -14.85 24.41 4.12
N PRO A 265 -14.90 25.06 5.29
CA PRO A 265 -15.95 26.04 5.59
C PRO A 265 -15.68 27.36 4.86
N VAL A 266 -16.74 28.15 4.67
CA VAL A 266 -16.68 29.50 4.12
C VAL A 266 -17.13 30.50 5.19
N ARG A 267 -16.35 31.55 5.40
CA ARG A 267 -16.71 32.69 6.26
C ARG A 267 -16.31 33.98 5.55
N GLU A 268 -17.27 34.85 5.28
CA GLU A 268 -17.05 36.07 4.51
C GLU A 268 -15.98 36.95 5.17
N GLY A 269 -14.98 37.35 4.39
CA GLY A 269 -13.84 38.16 4.85
C GLY A 269 -12.70 37.37 5.51
N TYR A 270 -12.75 36.04 5.55
CA TYR A 270 -11.73 35.18 6.17
C TYR A 270 -11.20 34.12 5.20
N THR A 271 -9.95 33.70 5.42
CA THR A 271 -9.33 32.56 4.75
C THR A 271 -9.30 31.37 5.71
N PHE A 272 -9.74 30.20 5.24
CA PHE A 272 -9.63 28.97 6.01
C PHE A 272 -8.18 28.47 6.04
N ASN A 273 -7.59 28.38 7.23
CA ASN A 273 -6.21 27.92 7.42
C ASN A 273 -6.10 26.45 7.85
N GLY A 274 -7.18 25.85 8.37
CA GLY A 274 -7.21 24.47 8.84
C GLY A 274 -8.19 24.25 10.00
N TRP A 275 -8.37 22.99 10.36
CA TRP A 275 -9.16 22.55 11.51
C TRP A 275 -8.32 22.56 12.79
N ASN A 276 -8.87 23.09 13.89
CA ASN A 276 -8.18 23.22 15.18
C ASN A 276 -9.07 22.69 16.30
N THR A 277 -8.51 22.02 17.30
CA THR A 277 -9.29 21.47 18.43
C THR A 277 -9.83 22.52 19.42
N LYS A 278 -9.50 23.80 19.23
CA LYS A 278 -10.02 24.90 20.05
C LYS A 278 -10.46 26.07 19.19
N LYS A 279 -11.60 26.66 19.58
CA LYS A 279 -12.22 27.80 18.89
C LYS A 279 -11.31 29.03 18.77
N ASP A 280 -10.41 29.24 19.73
CA ASP A 280 -9.47 30.36 19.77
C ASP A 280 -8.18 30.09 18.99
N GLY A 281 -8.02 28.90 18.40
CA GLY A 281 -6.84 28.50 17.64
C GLY A 281 -5.64 28.06 18.49
N SER A 282 -5.77 28.02 19.83
CA SER A 282 -4.70 27.56 20.74
C SER A 282 -4.58 26.04 20.85
N GLY A 283 -5.40 25.30 20.12
CA GLY A 283 -5.37 23.84 20.06
C GLY A 283 -4.43 23.32 18.99
N ASP A 284 -4.53 22.03 18.73
CA ASP A 284 -3.75 21.32 17.73
C ASP A 284 -4.42 21.43 16.36
N ASN A 285 -3.63 21.63 15.31
CA ASN A 285 -4.12 21.69 13.94
C ASN A 285 -4.17 20.28 13.32
N TYR A 286 -5.27 19.97 12.65
CA TYR A 286 -5.48 18.67 11.99
C TYR A 286 -5.69 18.85 10.49
N LYS A 287 -4.89 18.11 9.71
CA LYS A 287 -5.08 17.90 8.27
C LYS A 287 -5.71 16.54 7.98
N TYR A 288 -5.39 15.59 8.84
CA TYR A 288 -5.86 14.22 8.77
C TYR A 288 -6.41 13.81 10.13
N VAL A 289 -7.39 12.93 10.12
CA VAL A 289 -7.99 12.37 11.33
C VAL A 289 -7.73 10.87 11.34
N TYR A 290 -7.26 10.38 12.47
CA TYR A 290 -7.03 8.96 12.73
C TYR A 290 -8.05 8.47 13.74
N TRP A 291 -8.65 7.30 13.51
CA TRP A 291 -9.76 6.78 14.34
C TRP A 291 -9.42 6.67 15.83
N ARG A 292 -8.15 6.48 16.22
CA ARG A 292 -7.76 6.44 17.65
C ARG A 292 -7.87 7.78 18.36
N ILE A 293 -8.09 8.88 17.63
CA ILE A 293 -8.33 10.19 18.27
C ILE A 293 -9.57 10.12 19.19
N TRP A 294 -10.52 9.24 18.89
CA TRP A 294 -11.73 9.00 19.69
C TRP A 294 -11.55 7.91 20.77
N ASP A 295 -10.39 7.27 20.88
CA ASP A 295 -10.13 6.14 21.80
C ASP A 295 -9.43 6.56 23.12
N ASN A 296 -9.17 7.86 23.30
CA ASN A 296 -8.46 8.36 24.48
C ASN A 296 -9.37 8.47 25.72
N ASN A 297 -9.68 7.32 26.35
CA ASN A 297 -10.41 7.11 27.63
C ASN A 297 -11.92 6.86 27.53
N GLU A 298 -12.41 6.08 26.57
CA GLU A 298 -13.85 5.79 26.38
C GLU A 298 -14.75 7.02 26.09
N GLU A 299 -14.18 8.23 26.05
CA GLU A 299 -14.85 9.43 25.54
C GLU A 299 -14.78 9.45 24.01
N THR A 300 -15.76 8.79 23.39
CA THR A 300 -15.87 8.56 21.94
C THR A 300 -16.16 9.81 21.09
N ASN A 301 -15.98 11.04 21.60
CA ASN A 301 -16.32 12.26 20.87
C ASN A 301 -15.32 13.40 21.14
N LYS A 302 -14.26 13.52 20.33
CA LYS A 302 -13.56 14.81 20.21
C LYS A 302 -14.31 15.69 19.20
N GLU A 303 -14.70 16.89 19.63
CA GLU A 303 -15.23 17.93 18.75
C GLU A 303 -14.09 18.80 18.21
N PHE A 304 -14.16 19.15 16.92
CA PHE A 304 -13.24 20.04 16.23
C PHE A 304 -13.95 21.32 15.78
#